data_AF-A0A5E5QS90-F1
#
_entry.id   AF-A0A5E5QS90-F1
#
_cell.length_a   1.000
_cell.length_b   1.000
_cell.length_c   1.000
_cell.angle_alpha   90.00
_cell.angle_beta   90.00
_cell.angle_gamma   90.00
#
_symmetry.space_group_name_H-M   'P 1'
#
loop_
_entity.id
_entity.type
_entity.pdbx_description
1 polymer ?
#
loop_
_entity_poly.entity_id
_entity_poly.type
_entity_poly.pdbx_seq_one_letter_code
_entity_poly.pdbx_strand_id
1 'polypeptide(L)'
;MFDIGFWEFALIGVITLIVVGPERMPAIAKTAGHYIGKAKRFVAKVQEDIGDEIEADKLKEHLNLEDKDANIIEIFDQTKESLNEIKRDVDQ
;
A
#
# COMPACT_ATOMS: atom_id res chain seq x y z
N MET A 1 -0.49 8.00 -9.36
CA MET A 1 -1.34 7.10 -10.18
C MET A 1 -2.08 6.14 -9.26
N PHE A 2 -3.14 6.64 -8.62
CA PHE A 2 -4.11 5.87 -7.83
C PHE A 2 -5.40 6.69 -7.86
N ASP A 3 -6.02 6.83 -9.04
CA ASP A 3 -7.39 7.37 -9.14
C ASP A 3 -8.38 6.27 -8.75
N ILE A 4 -8.19 5.66 -7.57
CA ILE A 4 -9.15 4.74 -6.99
C ILE A 4 -10.27 5.60 -6.42
N GLY A 5 -11.29 5.81 -7.23
CA GLY A 5 -12.51 6.50 -6.84
C GLY A 5 -13.41 5.61 -5.98
N PHE A 6 -14.53 6.20 -5.57
CA PHE A 6 -15.56 5.49 -4.82
C PHE A 6 -16.08 4.24 -5.57
N TRP A 7 -16.08 4.30 -6.91
CA TRP A 7 -16.61 3.23 -7.75
C TRP A 7 -15.72 1.99 -7.76
N GLU A 8 -14.40 2.18 -7.80
CA GLU A 8 -13.40 1.13 -7.72
C GLU A 8 -13.49 0.39 -6.37
N PHE A 9 -13.61 1.13 -5.26
CA PHE A 9 -13.83 0.53 -3.94
C PHE A 9 -15.13 -0.27 -3.87
N ALA A 10 -16.23 0.26 -4.45
CA ALA A 10 -17.50 -0.45 -4.49
C ALA A 10 -17.39 -1.76 -5.29
N LEU A 11 -16.72 -1.74 -6.45
CA LEU A 11 -16.48 -2.93 -7.28
C LEU A 11 -15.65 -3.99 -6.54
N ILE A 12 -14.55 -3.58 -5.90
CA ILE A 12 -13.73 -4.47 -5.07
C ILE A 12 -14.55 -5.05 -3.92
N GLY A 13 -15.39 -4.24 -3.28
CA GLY A 13 -16.33 -4.68 -2.24
C GLY A 13 -17.28 -5.77 -2.73
N VAL A 14 -17.91 -5.58 -3.89
CA VAL A 14 -18.81 -6.56 -4.50
C VAL A 14 -18.07 -7.87 -4.81
N ILE A 15 -16.90 -7.80 -5.46
CA ILE A 15 -16.09 -8.99 -5.78
C ILE A 15 -15.70 -9.73 -4.50
N THR A 16 -15.27 -9.00 -3.48
CA THR A 16 -14.88 -9.57 -2.18
C THR A 16 -16.07 -10.29 -1.53
N LEU A 17 -17.27 -9.69 -1.56
CA LEU A 17 -18.47 -10.30 -1.02
C LEU A 17 -18.86 -11.59 -1.77
N ILE A 18 -18.63 -11.66 -3.08
CA ILE A 18 -18.89 -12.88 -3.87
C ILE A 18 -17.89 -13.99 -3.52
N VAL A 19 -16.60 -13.67 -3.44
CA VAL A 19 -15.52 -14.66 -3.22
C VAL A 19 -15.50 -15.17 -1.79
N VAL A 20 -15.58 -14.26 -0.82
CA VAL A 20 -15.49 -14.57 0.62
C VAL A 20 -16.86 -14.92 1.21
N GLY A 21 -17.92 -14.35 0.65
CA GLY A 21 -19.28 -14.43 1.16
C GLY A 21 -19.64 -13.25 2.09
N PRO A 22 -20.88 -12.72 2.00
CA PRO A 22 -21.32 -11.58 2.81
C PRO A 22 -21.41 -11.90 4.30
N GLU A 23 -21.53 -13.16 4.69
CA GLU A 23 -21.60 -13.58 6.09
C GLU A 23 -20.22 -13.59 6.77
N ARG A 24 -19.15 -13.79 5.99
CA ARG A 24 -17.77 -13.94 6.49
C ARG A 24 -16.97 -12.65 6.46
N MET A 25 -17.25 -11.77 5.51
CA MET A 25 -16.59 -10.46 5.38
C MET A 25 -16.70 -9.59 6.65
N PRO A 26 -17.85 -9.50 7.34
CA PRO A 26 -17.98 -8.75 8.59
C PRO A 26 -17.10 -9.29 9.72
N ALA A 27 -16.89 -10.61 9.78
CA ALA A 27 -16.04 -11.22 10.80
C ALA A 27 -14.55 -10.87 10.58
N ILE A 28 -14.10 -10.86 9.31
CA ILE A 28 -12.75 -10.46 8.93
C ILE A 28 -12.54 -8.98 9.23
N ALA A 29 -13.48 -8.11 8.84
CA ALA A 29 -13.42 -6.68 9.10
C ALA A 29 -13.35 -6.36 10.61
N LYS A 30 -14.15 -7.04 11.43
CA LYS A 30 -14.10 -6.90 12.90
C LYS A 30 -12.74 -7.32 13.47
N THR A 31 -12.21 -8.44 12.99
CA THR A 31 -10.92 -8.97 13.45
C THR A 31 -9.79 -8.02 13.06
N ALA A 32 -9.70 -7.65 11.78
CA ALA A 32 -8.71 -6.69 11.28
C ALA A 32 -8.83 -5.35 12.01
N GLY A 33 -10.05 -4.83 12.18
CA GLY A 33 -10.31 -3.59 12.91
C GLY A 33 -9.84 -3.63 14.36
N HIS A 34 -9.99 -4.76 15.05
CA HIS A 34 -9.48 -4.94 16.41
C HIS A 34 -7.95 -4.87 16.46
N TYR A 35 -7.25 -5.51 15.52
CA TYR A 35 -5.79 -5.45 15.45
C TYR A 35 -5.28 -4.06 15.08
N ILE A 36 -5.90 -3.41 14.09
CA ILE A 36 -5.58 -2.03 13.71
C ILE A 36 -5.83 -1.08 14.88
N GLY A 37 -6.95 -1.25 15.59
CA GLY A 37 -7.28 -0.46 16.77
C GLY A 37 -6.27 -0.62 17.91
N LYS A 38 -5.81 -1.86 18.16
CA LYS A 38 -4.74 -2.14 19.12
C LYS A 38 -3.42 -1.50 18.71
N ALA A 39 -3.03 -1.62 17.44
CA ALA A 39 -1.81 -1.01 16.92
C ALA A 39 -1.86 0.52 17.04
N LYS A 40 -2.98 1.14 16.66
CA LYS A 40 -3.20 2.59 16.80
C LYS A 40 -3.06 3.04 18.26
N ARG A 41 -3.66 2.31 19.20
CA ARG A 41 -3.54 2.60 20.64
C ARG A 41 -2.12 2.41 21.17
N PHE A 42 -1.41 1.41 20.67
CA PHE A 42 -0.01 1.18 21.02
C PHE A 42 0.87 2.32 20.55
N VAL A 43 0.73 2.75 19.29
CA VAL A 43 1.45 3.92 18.75
C VAL A 43 1.13 5.18 19.55
N ALA A 44 -0.15 5.41 19.86
CA ALA A 44 -0.56 6.55 20.67
C ALA A 44 0.05 6.52 22.08
N LYS A 45 0.10 5.34 22.73
CA LYS A 45 0.73 5.17 24.04
C LYS A 45 2.25 5.42 23.98
N VAL A 46 2.92 4.92 22.96
CA VAL A 46 4.36 5.14 22.77
C VAL A 46 4.67 6.62 22.52
N GLN A 47 3.82 7.34 21.78
CA GLN A 47 3.91 8.79 21.62
C GLN A 47 3.68 9.55 22.93
N GLU A 48 2.80 9.07 23.80
CA GLU A 48 2.49 9.67 25.11
C GLU A 48 3.58 9.40 26.16
N ASP A 49 4.07 8.16 26.24
CA ASP A 49 5.11 7.74 27.20
C ASP A 49 6.51 8.27 26.81
N ILE A 50 6.75 8.48 25.51
CA ILE A 50 7.97 9.08 24.94
C ILE A 50 7.62 10.46 24.38
N GLY A 51 7.10 11.34 25.25
CA GLY A 51 6.73 12.70 24.89
C GLY A 51 7.89 13.49 24.25
N ASP A 52 7.56 14.31 23.26
CA ASP A 52 8.32 15.37 22.56
C ASP A 52 9.76 15.10 22.06
N GLU A 53 10.39 13.98 22.43
CA GLU A 53 11.77 13.61 22.03
C GLU A 53 11.81 12.64 20.84
N ILE A 54 10.72 11.90 20.56
CA ILE A 54 10.54 11.27 19.25
C ILE A 54 9.99 12.34 18.32
N GLU A 55 10.93 13.00 17.65
CA GLU A 55 10.71 13.72 16.41
C GLU A 55 9.85 12.84 15.50
N ALA A 56 8.55 13.11 15.44
CA ALA A 56 7.60 12.35 14.64
C ALA A 56 8.06 12.26 13.18
N ASP A 57 8.87 13.23 12.73
CA ASP A 57 9.56 13.24 11.44
C ASP A 57 10.57 12.09 11.26
N LYS A 58 11.31 11.63 12.28
CA LYS A 58 12.25 10.50 12.15
C LYS A 58 11.55 9.16 11.97
N LEU A 59 10.42 8.96 12.65
CA LEU A 59 9.61 7.75 12.46
C LEU A 59 8.84 7.81 11.14
N LYS A 60 8.40 9.01 10.72
CA LYS A 60 7.84 9.26 9.37
C LYS A 60 8.86 8.98 8.28
N GLU A 61 10.11 9.39 8.45
CA GLU A 61 11.20 9.18 7.49
C GLU A 61 11.50 7.69 7.29
N HIS A 62 11.44 6.87 8.35
CA HIS A 62 11.64 5.42 8.26
C HIS A 62 10.38 4.65 7.80
N LEU A 63 9.19 5.23 7.95
CA LEU A 63 7.91 4.65 7.52
C LEU A 63 7.42 5.20 6.18
N ASN A 64 8.08 6.21 5.62
CA ASN A 64 7.85 6.72 4.28
C ASN A 64 8.28 5.65 3.28
N LEU A 65 7.33 4.77 3.00
CA LEU A 65 7.32 3.84 1.88
C LEU A 65 7.26 4.56 0.52
N GLU A 66 7.53 5.87 0.46
CA GLU A 66 7.55 6.70 -0.75
C GLU A 66 8.77 6.39 -1.65
N ASP A 67 9.84 5.80 -1.14
CA ASP A 67 11.03 5.48 -1.95
C ASP A 67 10.88 4.25 -2.87
N LYS A 68 9.81 3.46 -2.69
CA LYS A 68 9.60 2.25 -3.51
C LYS A 68 8.92 2.51 -4.84
N ASP A 69 8.22 3.62 -5.00
CA ASP A 69 7.51 3.91 -6.26
C ASP A 69 8.41 4.61 -7.30
N ALA A 70 9.41 5.40 -6.85
CA ALA A 70 10.35 6.09 -7.75
C ALA A 70 11.28 5.12 -8.49
N ASN A 71 11.78 4.09 -7.80
CA ASN A 71 12.72 3.12 -8.37
C ASN A 71 12.09 2.15 -9.39
N ILE A 72 10.79 1.86 -9.26
CA ILE A 72 10.10 0.93 -10.17
C ILE A 72 9.86 1.56 -11.55
N ILE A 73 9.61 2.87 -11.61
CA ILE A 73 9.40 3.60 -12.87
C ILE A 73 10.70 3.67 -13.69
N GLU A 74 11.83 3.93 -13.03
CA GLU A 74 13.14 4.01 -13.69
C GLU A 74 13.59 2.66 -14.27
N ILE A 75 13.34 1.56 -13.55
CA ILE A 75 13.62 0.20 -14.02
C ILE A 75 12.75 -0.15 -15.24
N PHE A 76 11.48 0.27 -15.26
CA PHE A 76 10.59 0.03 -16.40
C PHE A 76 11.02 0.76 -17.67
N ASP A 77 11.50 2.00 -17.54
CA ASP A 77 12.00 2.79 -18.67
C ASP A 77 13.30 2.21 -19.25
N GLN A 78 14.25 1.83 -18.40
CA GLN A 78 15.48 1.14 -18.83
C GLN A 78 15.20 -0.22 -19.48
N THR A 79 14.21 -0.95 -18.95
CA THR A 79 13.77 -2.23 -19.52
C THR A 79 13.09 -2.02 -20.88
N LYS A 80 12.30 -0.96 -21.04
CA LYS A 80 11.62 -0.64 -22.31
C LYS A 80 12.61 -0.21 -23.40
N GLU A 81 13.69 0.50 -23.03
CA GLU A 81 14.77 0.87 -23.94
C GLU A 81 15.56 -0.37 -24.39
N SER A 82 15.95 -1.23 -23.44
CA SER A 82 16.65 -2.49 -23.72
C SER A 82 15.82 -3.45 -24.59
N LEU A 83 14.51 -3.52 -24.36
CA LEU A 83 13.60 -4.34 -25.18
C LEU A 83 13.40 -3.79 -26.59
N ASN A 84 13.49 -2.48 -26.78
CA ASN A 84 13.35 -1.86 -28.10
C ASN A 84 14.61 -2.06 -28.96
N GLU A 85 15.78 -2.14 -28.33
CA GLU A 85 17.03 -2.51 -28.98
C GLU A 85 17.01 -3.99 -29.40
N ILE A 86 16.58 -4.89 -28.51
CA ILE A 86 16.42 -6.32 -28.82
C ILE A 86 15.38 -6.54 -29.93
N LYS A 87 14.25 -5.81 -29.91
CA LYS A 87 13.23 -5.92 -30.96
C LYS A 87 13.77 -5.46 -32.32
N ARG A 88 14.67 -4.47 -32.35
CA ARG A 88 15.31 -3.99 -33.58
C ARG A 88 16.28 -5.02 -34.18
N ASP A 89 17.00 -5.75 -33.33
CA ASP A 89 17.92 -6.81 -33.77
C ASP A 89 17.20 -8.09 -34.20
N VAL A 90 15.98 -8.34 -33.70
CA VAL A 90 15.17 -9.51 -34.09
C VAL A 90 14.34 -9.27 -35.36
N ASP A 91 14.05 -8.00 -35.71
CA ASP A 91 13.37 -7.60 -36.96
C ASP A 91 14.34 -7.30 -38.13
N GLN A 92 15.67 -7.49 -37.95
CA GLN A 92 16.69 -7.50 -39.02
C GLN A 92 17.04 -8.92 -39.46
#